data_AF-A0A401ZXM0-F1
#
_entry.id   AF-A0A401ZXM0-F1
#
_cell.length_a   1.000
_cell.length_b   1.000
_cell.length_c   1.000
_cell.angle_alpha   90.00
_cell.angle_beta   90.00
_cell.angle_gamma   90.00
#
_symmetry.space_group_name_H-M   'P 1'
#
loop_
_entity.id
_entity.type
_entity.pdbx_description
1 polymer ?
#
loop_
_entity_poly.entity_id
_entity_poly.type
_entity_poly.pdbx_seq_one_letter_code
_entity_poly.pdbx_strand_id
1 'polypeptide(L)'
;MVRRFRPRSTPGENAQIMVRSLPWRLLLVLPVLIIVAIPTYVIAALLGGNVVPGMAQMFYKLSAPVPLTTPTPYPTFPTLLPQIGSVLYTVQDGDSCDSILAYEMHMNTSGQIFSDVKPETVAALNAQLGQNCGRLQPGLVLPLAPHYPLVAIGGIVLRIDPTSPQQVIPTPLITIPDQKQYAPNCEDGCLLTVRITPEIQIHLIVKSSLSIYPNSWVWALAQLARKPVHGFDTYPYADPKAALNTMKLSACDLQVDDVHDDDALSCSQMKPNTVNADGGSWLFAVTGPAGLDHWHYPINVPQGTRVLLWLSKGKNGLSYQKGDPAYRYDDATHVYVKI
;
A
#
# COMPACT_ATOMS: atom_id res chain seq x y z
N MET A 1 -86.22 -41.92 71.56
CA MET A 1 -86.18 -41.97 70.09
C MET A 1 -84.76 -42.29 69.63
N VAL A 2 -84.55 -43.46 69.06
CA VAL A 2 -83.24 -43.98 68.64
C VAL A 2 -82.86 -43.34 67.29
N ARG A 3 -81.74 -42.62 67.25
CA ARG A 3 -81.15 -42.10 65.99
C ARG A 3 -80.49 -43.26 65.22
N ARG A 4 -80.96 -43.54 64.01
CA ARG A 4 -80.34 -44.48 63.06
C ARG A 4 -79.07 -43.85 62.46
N PHE A 5 -77.92 -44.51 62.62
CA PHE A 5 -76.72 -44.24 61.84
C PHE A 5 -76.88 -44.81 60.42
N ARG A 6 -76.63 -44.00 59.38
CA ARG A 6 -76.41 -44.48 58.01
C ARG A 6 -74.92 -44.82 57.85
N PRO A 7 -74.55 -45.93 57.20
CA PRO A 7 -73.14 -46.27 57.00
C PRO A 7 -72.49 -45.33 55.97
N ARG A 8 -71.22 -44.99 56.20
CA ARG A 8 -70.36 -44.21 55.29
C ARG A 8 -70.12 -45.00 54.00
N SER A 9 -70.29 -44.36 52.85
CA SER A 9 -69.92 -44.90 51.55
C SER A 9 -68.41 -45.17 51.47
N THR A 10 -68.04 -46.21 50.74
CA THR A 10 -66.64 -46.61 50.58
C THR A 10 -65.98 -45.87 49.41
N PRO A 11 -64.66 -45.61 49.45
CA PRO A 11 -63.97 -44.88 48.39
C PRO A 11 -64.06 -45.53 47.01
N GLY A 12 -64.33 -46.84 46.93
CA GLY A 12 -64.58 -47.56 45.67
C GLY A 12 -65.91 -47.18 44.99
N GLU A 13 -66.97 -46.90 45.75
CA GLU A 13 -68.26 -46.49 45.19
C GLU A 13 -68.19 -45.07 44.58
N ASN A 14 -67.44 -44.17 45.22
CA ASN A 14 -67.27 -42.81 44.71
C ASN A 14 -66.49 -42.79 43.38
N ALA A 15 -65.49 -43.66 43.21
CA ALA A 15 -64.74 -43.78 41.96
C ALA A 15 -65.61 -44.33 40.81
N GLN A 16 -66.45 -45.34 41.08
CA GLN A 16 -67.36 -45.89 40.06
C GLN A 16 -68.44 -44.89 39.61
N ILE A 17 -68.96 -44.06 40.53
CA ILE A 17 -69.91 -43.00 40.20
C ILE A 17 -69.23 -41.96 39.31
N MET A 18 -67.98 -41.58 39.62
CA MET A 18 -67.23 -40.59 38.84
C MET A 18 -66.94 -41.10 37.42
N VAL A 19 -66.48 -42.35 37.26
CA VAL A 19 -66.21 -42.96 35.94
C VAL A 19 -67.47 -43.12 35.10
N ARG A 20 -68.63 -43.45 35.70
CA ARG A 20 -69.93 -43.53 34.98
C ARG A 20 -70.51 -42.17 34.61
N SER A 21 -70.12 -41.10 35.31
CA SER A 21 -70.56 -39.73 35.01
C SER A 21 -69.78 -39.08 33.87
N LEU A 22 -68.61 -39.61 33.51
CA LEU A 22 -67.85 -39.12 32.35
C LEU A 22 -68.48 -39.65 31.05
N PRO A 23 -68.95 -38.77 30.14
CA PRO A 23 -69.47 -39.21 28.86
C PRO A 23 -68.35 -39.91 28.09
N TRP A 24 -68.59 -41.14 27.63
CA TRP A 24 -67.59 -42.00 26.97
C TRP A 24 -66.87 -41.32 25.80
N ARG A 25 -67.54 -40.37 25.11
CA ARG A 25 -66.94 -39.53 24.06
C ARG A 25 -65.76 -38.71 24.56
N LEU A 26 -65.79 -38.25 25.81
CA LEU A 26 -64.72 -37.45 26.43
C LEU A 26 -63.51 -38.32 26.77
N LEU A 27 -63.72 -39.58 27.16
CA LEU A 27 -62.64 -40.55 27.36
C LEU A 27 -61.91 -40.91 26.05
N LEU A 28 -62.58 -40.83 24.91
CA LEU A 28 -61.97 -41.04 23.59
C LEU A 28 -61.28 -39.79 23.03
N VAL A 29 -61.83 -38.60 23.28
CA VAL A 29 -61.29 -37.34 22.75
C VAL A 29 -60.04 -36.87 23.52
N LEU A 30 -59.96 -37.15 24.81
CA LEU A 30 -58.86 -36.73 25.67
C LEU A 30 -57.48 -37.27 25.24
N PRO A 31 -57.30 -38.57 24.91
CA PRO A 31 -56.03 -39.06 24.38
C PRO A 31 -55.68 -38.45 23.02
N VAL A 32 -56.67 -38.19 22.15
CA VAL A 32 -56.45 -37.52 20.86
C VAL A 32 -55.98 -36.09 21.06
N LEU A 33 -56.59 -35.34 21.99
CA LEU A 33 -56.16 -33.99 22.35
C LEU A 33 -54.74 -33.96 22.92
N ILE A 34 -54.38 -34.93 23.76
CA ILE A 34 -53.01 -35.05 24.31
C ILE A 34 -52.00 -35.36 23.20
N ILE A 35 -52.33 -36.28 22.28
CA ILE A 35 -51.48 -36.66 21.14
C ILE A 35 -51.29 -35.49 20.17
N VAL A 36 -52.24 -34.55 20.05
CA VAL A 36 -52.09 -33.38 19.16
C VAL A 36 -51.41 -32.21 19.89
N ALA A 37 -51.76 -31.95 21.15
CA ALA A 37 -51.27 -30.79 21.90
C ALA A 37 -49.78 -30.88 22.26
N ILE A 38 -49.29 -32.08 22.61
CA ILE A 38 -47.87 -32.26 22.96
C ILE A 38 -46.94 -32.00 21.76
N PRO A 39 -47.10 -32.63 20.59
CA PRO A 39 -46.21 -32.37 19.46
C PRO A 39 -46.37 -30.95 18.91
N THR A 40 -47.57 -30.36 18.92
CA THR A 40 -47.73 -28.95 18.50
C THR A 40 -47.01 -27.98 19.43
N TYR A 41 -47.05 -28.19 20.75
CA TYR A 41 -46.29 -27.39 21.71
C TYR A 41 -44.77 -27.58 21.55
N VAL A 42 -44.31 -28.82 21.37
CA VAL A 42 -42.88 -29.14 21.19
C VAL A 42 -42.35 -28.54 19.89
N ILE A 43 -43.09 -28.65 18.78
CA ILE A 43 -42.71 -28.06 17.50
C ILE A 43 -42.74 -26.53 17.58
N ALA A 44 -43.73 -25.92 18.23
CA ALA A 44 -43.80 -24.47 18.43
C ALA A 44 -42.66 -23.95 19.31
N ALA A 45 -42.26 -24.69 20.35
CA ALA A 45 -41.12 -24.34 21.20
C ALA A 45 -39.77 -24.50 20.46
N LEU A 46 -39.62 -25.55 19.65
CA LEU A 46 -38.43 -25.76 18.80
C LEU A 46 -38.28 -24.70 17.70
N LEU A 47 -39.38 -24.32 17.06
CA LEU A 47 -39.39 -23.24 16.07
C LEU A 47 -39.20 -21.87 16.75
N GLY A 48 -39.85 -21.61 17.89
CA GLY A 48 -39.70 -20.38 18.65
C GLY A 48 -38.28 -20.18 19.22
N GLY A 49 -37.63 -21.26 19.66
CA GLY A 49 -36.27 -21.24 20.19
C GLY A 49 -35.18 -21.00 19.14
N ASN A 50 -35.42 -21.32 17.87
CA ASN A 50 -34.41 -21.20 16.80
C ASN A 50 -34.69 -20.05 15.82
N VAL A 51 -35.95 -19.71 15.55
CA VAL A 51 -36.32 -18.70 14.54
C VAL A 51 -36.32 -17.29 15.12
N VAL A 52 -36.82 -17.10 16.34
CA VAL A 52 -36.92 -15.77 16.97
C VAL A 52 -35.54 -15.17 17.27
N PRO A 53 -34.55 -15.92 17.81
CA PRO A 53 -33.20 -15.39 17.97
C PRO A 53 -32.52 -15.12 16.64
N GLY A 54 -32.73 -15.96 15.62
CA GLY A 54 -32.17 -15.79 14.29
C GLY A 54 -32.64 -14.51 13.59
N MET A 55 -33.94 -14.19 13.66
CA MET A 55 -34.47 -12.93 13.13
C MET A 55 -34.02 -11.73 13.97
N ALA A 56 -34.03 -11.84 15.31
CA ALA A 56 -33.54 -10.77 16.17
C ALA A 56 -32.06 -10.45 15.90
N GLN A 57 -31.22 -11.46 15.67
CA GLN A 57 -29.81 -11.31 15.35
C GLN A 57 -29.58 -10.77 13.94
N MET A 58 -30.47 -11.07 12.98
CA MET A 58 -30.46 -10.48 11.64
C MET A 58 -30.83 -8.99 11.68
N PHE A 59 -31.89 -8.63 12.41
CA PHE A 59 -32.23 -7.23 12.64
C PHE A 59 -31.12 -6.51 13.41
N TYR A 60 -30.50 -7.14 14.42
CA TYR A 60 -29.36 -6.58 15.13
C TYR A 60 -28.14 -6.38 14.22
N LYS A 61 -27.90 -7.26 13.24
CA LYS A 61 -26.83 -7.09 12.23
C LYS A 61 -27.16 -6.03 11.18
N LEU A 62 -28.43 -5.82 10.87
CA LEU A 62 -28.90 -4.82 9.90
C LEU A 62 -29.09 -3.43 10.52
N SER A 63 -29.35 -3.36 11.84
CA SER A 63 -29.55 -2.12 12.60
C SER A 63 -28.37 -1.74 13.49
N ALA A 64 -27.38 -2.62 13.66
CA ALA A 64 -26.13 -2.24 14.27
C ALA A 64 -25.51 -1.10 13.44
N PRO A 65 -25.07 -0.01 14.07
CA PRO A 65 -24.24 0.96 13.38
C PRO A 65 -23.07 0.19 12.76
N VAL A 66 -22.78 0.48 11.49
CA VAL A 66 -21.61 -0.09 10.79
C VAL A 66 -20.44 -0.01 11.77
N PRO A 67 -19.82 -1.15 12.16
CA PRO A 67 -18.68 -1.08 13.05
C PRO A 67 -17.70 -0.10 12.40
N LEU A 68 -17.40 0.99 13.12
CA LEU A 68 -16.38 1.95 12.71
C LEU A 68 -15.18 1.09 12.28
N THR A 69 -14.83 1.19 10.99
CA THR A 69 -13.69 0.49 10.41
C THR A 69 -12.55 0.68 11.39
N THR A 70 -12.14 -0.41 12.05
CA THR A 70 -10.99 -0.36 12.93
C THR A 70 -9.85 0.09 12.02
N PRO A 71 -9.26 1.28 12.23
CA PRO A 71 -8.28 1.79 11.29
C PRO A 71 -7.17 0.74 11.21
N THR A 72 -6.89 0.25 10.01
CA THR A 72 -5.78 -0.66 9.77
C THR A 72 -4.55 0.01 10.37
N PRO A 73 -3.84 -0.63 11.32
CA PRO A 73 -2.68 0.00 11.93
C PRO A 73 -1.69 0.33 10.82
N TYR A 74 -1.12 1.54 10.87
CA TYR A 74 -0.15 1.94 9.86
C TYR A 74 1.01 0.95 9.79
N PRO A 75 1.58 0.74 8.59
CA PRO A 75 2.83 0.05 8.43
C PRO A 75 3.91 0.65 9.35
N THR A 76 4.78 -0.20 9.89
CA THR A 76 5.89 0.25 10.75
C THR A 76 6.95 0.93 9.91
N PHE A 77 7.35 2.16 10.22
CA PHE A 77 8.41 2.86 9.48
C PHE A 77 9.64 1.97 9.21
N PRO A 78 10.26 2.09 8.03
CA PRO A 78 11.46 1.32 7.73
C PRO A 78 12.58 1.73 8.70
N THR A 79 13.36 0.74 9.14
CA THR A 79 14.48 0.95 10.06
C THR A 79 15.67 1.64 9.39
N LEU A 80 15.76 1.54 8.07
CA LEU A 80 16.78 2.12 7.23
C LEU A 80 16.13 2.84 6.05
N LEU A 81 16.84 3.81 5.47
CA LEU A 81 16.41 4.53 4.29
C LEU A 81 17.09 4.04 3.02
N PRO A 82 16.46 4.21 1.85
CA PRO A 82 17.13 3.99 0.56
C PRO A 82 18.40 4.85 0.46
N GLN A 83 19.46 4.26 -0.10
CA GLN A 83 20.77 4.91 -0.19
C GLN A 83 21.19 5.09 -1.64
N ILE A 84 21.55 6.31 -2.02
CA ILE A 84 22.15 6.56 -3.34
C ILE A 84 23.58 6.02 -3.31
N GLY A 85 23.95 5.27 -4.35
CA GLY A 85 25.27 4.66 -4.47
C GLY A 85 25.54 4.17 -5.89
N SER A 86 26.69 3.51 -6.07
CA SER A 86 27.15 2.98 -7.34
C SER A 86 27.43 1.48 -7.26
N VAL A 87 27.45 0.84 -8.42
CA VAL A 87 27.97 -0.52 -8.61
C VAL A 87 29.42 -0.39 -9.12
N LEU A 88 30.31 -1.28 -8.69
CA LEU A 88 31.67 -1.30 -9.21
C LEU A 88 31.76 -2.19 -10.44
N TYR A 89 32.35 -1.66 -11.51
CA TYR A 89 32.60 -2.37 -12.75
C TYR A 89 34.10 -2.40 -13.06
N THR A 90 34.62 -3.55 -13.48
CA THR A 90 36.01 -3.66 -13.93
C THR A 90 36.03 -3.62 -15.45
N VAL A 91 36.69 -2.62 -16.02
CA VAL A 91 36.83 -2.41 -17.46
C VAL A 91 37.49 -3.62 -18.11
N GLN A 92 36.88 -4.12 -19.17
CA GLN A 92 37.36 -5.22 -20.00
C GLN A 92 38.05 -4.71 -21.27
N ASP A 93 38.76 -5.59 -21.96
CA ASP A 93 39.36 -5.26 -23.25
C ASP A 93 38.29 -5.01 -24.31
N GLY A 94 38.44 -3.91 -25.05
CA GLY A 94 37.48 -3.45 -26.05
C GLY A 94 36.32 -2.59 -25.52
N ASP A 95 36.24 -2.34 -24.20
CA ASP A 95 35.19 -1.51 -23.63
C ASP A 95 35.32 -0.02 -24.00
N SER A 96 34.17 0.62 -24.18
CA SER A 96 34.00 2.07 -24.23
C SER A 96 33.01 2.54 -23.16
N CYS A 97 33.05 3.82 -22.75
CA CYS A 97 32.05 4.36 -21.82
C CYS A 97 30.62 4.15 -22.33
N ASP A 98 30.38 4.37 -23.62
CA ASP A 98 29.04 4.21 -24.20
C ASP A 98 28.54 2.77 -24.09
N SER A 99 29.39 1.79 -24.42
CA SER A 99 29.06 0.37 -24.27
C SER A 99 28.85 -0.03 -22.80
N ILE A 100 29.70 0.46 -21.88
CA ILE A 100 29.55 0.16 -20.45
C ILE A 100 28.22 0.74 -19.94
N LEU A 101 27.93 2.00 -20.25
CA LEU A 101 26.68 2.64 -19.83
C LEU A 101 25.45 1.97 -20.46
N ALA A 102 25.52 1.58 -21.73
CA ALA A 102 24.41 0.91 -22.41
C ALA A 102 24.15 -0.50 -21.84
N TYR A 103 25.18 -1.33 -21.70
CA TYR A 103 25.02 -2.74 -21.35
C TYR A 103 25.00 -3.00 -19.84
N GLU A 104 25.79 -2.29 -19.05
CA GLU A 104 25.86 -2.50 -17.59
C GLU A 104 24.85 -1.64 -16.84
N MET A 105 24.64 -0.41 -17.32
CA MET A 105 23.73 0.55 -16.66
C MET A 105 22.39 0.70 -17.36
N HIS A 106 22.11 -0.08 -18.41
CA HIS A 106 20.89 -0.03 -19.21
C HIS A 106 20.57 1.35 -19.80
N MET A 107 21.59 2.17 -20.08
CA MET A 107 21.43 3.52 -20.60
C MET A 107 21.61 3.52 -22.13
N ASN A 108 20.61 3.00 -22.85
CA ASN A 108 20.65 2.85 -24.31
C ASN A 108 20.87 4.17 -25.05
N THR A 109 20.46 5.29 -24.44
CA THR A 109 20.60 6.64 -25.00
C THR A 109 21.84 7.39 -24.52
N SER A 110 22.82 6.68 -23.91
CA SER A 110 24.07 7.26 -23.38
C SER A 110 24.79 8.16 -24.38
N GLY A 111 25.02 7.69 -25.60
CA GLY A 111 25.72 8.46 -26.65
C GLY A 111 24.98 9.71 -27.16
N GLN A 112 23.67 9.87 -26.87
CA GLN A 112 22.94 11.12 -27.17
C GLN A 112 23.06 12.16 -26.04
N ILE A 113 23.28 11.68 -24.82
CA ILE A 113 23.39 12.48 -23.61
C ILE A 113 24.84 12.91 -23.40
N PHE A 114 25.78 11.97 -23.53
CA PHE A 114 27.22 12.15 -23.39
C PHE A 114 27.84 12.04 -24.78
N SER A 115 28.16 13.18 -25.38
CA SER A 115 28.76 13.24 -26.71
C SER A 115 29.69 14.42 -26.81
N ASP A 116 30.65 14.35 -27.73
CA ASP A 116 31.64 15.41 -27.95
C ASP A 116 31.01 16.75 -28.37
N VAL A 117 29.78 16.71 -28.93
CA VAL A 117 29.00 17.91 -29.23
C VAL A 117 28.44 18.60 -27.97
N LYS A 118 28.46 17.93 -26.81
CA LYS A 118 28.06 18.42 -25.49
C LYS A 118 29.20 18.20 -24.47
N PRO A 119 30.33 18.94 -24.60
CA PRO A 119 31.53 18.68 -23.80
C PRO A 119 31.29 18.79 -22.28
N GLU A 120 30.35 19.63 -21.84
CA GLU A 120 30.01 19.77 -20.42
C GLU A 120 29.40 18.50 -19.82
N THR A 121 28.61 17.74 -20.58
CA THR A 121 28.01 16.49 -20.09
C THR A 121 29.06 15.38 -20.00
N VAL A 122 30.02 15.35 -20.92
CA VAL A 122 31.18 14.44 -20.89
C VAL A 122 32.10 14.79 -19.71
N ALA A 123 32.36 16.07 -19.47
CA ALA A 123 33.13 16.52 -18.31
C ALA A 123 32.46 16.13 -16.98
N ALA A 124 31.13 16.30 -16.89
CA ALA A 124 30.35 15.89 -15.73
C ALA A 124 30.38 14.36 -15.53
N LEU A 125 30.27 13.57 -16.61
CA LEU A 125 30.40 12.12 -16.57
C LEU A 125 31.79 11.69 -16.08
N ASN A 126 32.86 12.28 -16.65
CA ASN A 126 34.23 11.98 -16.23
C ASN A 126 34.45 12.28 -14.74
N ALA A 127 33.91 13.40 -14.25
CA ALA A 127 33.97 13.75 -12.83
C ALA A 127 33.19 12.76 -11.96
N GLN A 128 32.06 12.24 -12.44
CA GLN A 128 31.26 11.23 -11.74
C GLN A 128 31.98 9.88 -11.67
N LEU A 129 32.62 9.46 -12.77
CA LEU A 129 33.39 8.21 -12.84
C LEU A 129 34.76 8.32 -12.15
N GLY A 130 35.24 9.55 -11.92
CA GLY A 130 36.60 9.81 -11.44
C GLY A 130 37.69 9.49 -12.48
N GLN A 131 37.31 9.27 -13.74
CA GLN A 131 38.18 8.85 -14.84
C GLN A 131 37.76 9.49 -16.15
N ASN A 132 38.68 9.60 -17.10
CA ASN A 132 38.37 10.09 -18.42
C ASN A 132 37.82 8.97 -19.31
N CYS A 133 36.57 9.12 -19.76
CA CYS A 133 35.90 8.17 -20.65
C CYS A 133 36.64 7.90 -21.97
N GLY A 134 37.43 8.84 -22.48
CA GLY A 134 38.22 8.64 -23.70
C GLY A 134 39.52 7.84 -23.49
N ARG A 135 39.83 7.41 -22.25
CA ARG A 135 41.09 6.75 -21.89
C ARG A 135 40.89 5.56 -20.96
N LEU A 136 39.82 4.80 -21.14
CA LEU A 136 39.59 3.59 -20.38
C LEU A 136 40.70 2.56 -20.66
N GLN A 137 41.15 1.89 -19.59
CA GLN A 137 42.16 0.82 -19.66
C GLN A 137 41.59 -0.45 -19.04
N PRO A 138 41.83 -1.64 -19.64
CA PRO A 138 41.42 -2.90 -19.04
C PRO A 138 41.96 -3.08 -17.63
N GLY A 139 41.14 -3.61 -16.73
CA GLY A 139 41.46 -3.81 -15.31
C GLY A 139 41.19 -2.59 -14.42
N LEU A 140 40.84 -1.44 -14.98
CA LEU A 140 40.44 -0.27 -14.20
C LEU A 140 39.05 -0.48 -13.59
N VAL A 141 38.85 -0.06 -12.34
CA VAL A 141 37.55 -0.16 -11.65
C VAL A 141 36.82 1.18 -11.70
N LEU A 142 35.61 1.17 -12.26
CA LEU A 142 34.73 2.33 -12.39
C LEU A 142 33.54 2.24 -11.42
N PRO A 143 33.21 3.33 -10.70
CA PRO A 143 31.95 3.44 -9.99
C PRO A 143 30.82 3.84 -10.98
N LEU A 144 29.92 2.91 -11.27
CA LEU A 144 28.77 3.16 -12.15
C LEU A 144 27.53 3.54 -11.32
N ALA A 145 27.09 4.78 -11.45
CA ALA A 145 25.90 5.29 -10.77
C ALA A 145 24.64 5.02 -11.61
N PRO A 146 23.51 4.59 -11.00
CA PRO A 146 22.23 4.47 -11.69
C PRO A 146 21.74 5.78 -12.31
N HIS A 147 21.26 5.70 -13.56
CA HIS A 147 20.68 6.82 -14.30
C HIS A 147 19.16 6.91 -14.05
N TYR A 148 18.64 8.14 -13.99
CA TYR A 148 17.26 8.49 -13.62
C TYR A 148 16.65 7.63 -12.51
N PRO A 149 17.35 7.44 -11.38
CA PRO A 149 16.91 6.47 -10.39
C PRO A 149 15.61 6.90 -9.71
N LEU A 150 14.73 5.91 -9.52
CA LEU A 150 13.57 5.99 -8.67
C LEU A 150 13.95 5.64 -7.23
N VAL A 151 13.10 6.06 -6.31
CA VAL A 151 13.13 5.65 -4.90
C VAL A 151 11.75 5.14 -4.48
N ALA A 152 11.72 4.02 -3.76
CA ALA A 152 10.50 3.50 -3.13
C ALA A 152 10.35 4.11 -1.74
N ILE A 153 9.19 4.71 -1.49
CA ILE A 153 8.88 5.40 -0.24
C ILE A 153 7.52 4.98 0.31
N GLY A 154 7.46 4.85 1.64
CA GLY A 154 6.23 4.67 2.42
C GLY A 154 6.25 5.65 3.58
N GLY A 155 5.12 6.30 3.86
CA GLY A 155 5.07 7.25 4.97
C GLY A 155 3.72 7.90 5.22
N ILE A 156 3.69 8.79 6.20
CA ILE A 156 2.47 9.48 6.64
C ILE A 156 2.49 10.92 6.14
N VAL A 157 1.39 11.35 5.52
CA VAL A 157 1.19 12.74 5.08
C VAL A 157 1.03 13.64 6.30
N LEU A 158 1.90 14.64 6.45
CA LEU A 158 1.82 15.63 7.52
C LEU A 158 1.07 16.89 7.08
N ARG A 159 1.30 17.29 5.82
CA ARG A 159 0.81 18.54 5.26
C ARG A 159 0.61 18.40 3.76
N ILE A 160 -0.38 19.11 3.23
CA ILE A 160 -0.73 19.14 1.82
C ILE A 160 -0.79 20.61 1.39
N ASP A 161 0.05 20.99 0.44
CA ASP A 161 0.06 22.32 -0.14
C ASP A 161 -0.32 22.21 -1.63
N PRO A 162 -1.53 22.65 -2.05
CA PRO A 162 -1.91 22.64 -3.46
C PRO A 162 -1.01 23.57 -4.27
N THR A 163 -0.63 23.15 -5.48
CA THR A 163 0.22 23.95 -6.36
C THR A 163 -0.56 25.00 -7.16
N SER A 164 -1.88 24.85 -7.27
CA SER A 164 -2.78 25.85 -7.84
C SER A 164 -3.23 26.87 -6.77
N PRO A 165 -3.43 28.15 -7.15
CA PRO A 165 -3.98 29.13 -6.23
C PRO A 165 -5.40 28.72 -5.85
N GLN A 166 -5.67 28.63 -4.55
CA GLN A 166 -7.02 28.38 -4.06
C GLN A 166 -7.94 29.49 -4.57
N GLN A 167 -9.00 29.11 -5.30
CA GLN A 167 -10.11 30.03 -5.52
C GLN A 167 -10.70 30.36 -4.14
N VAL A 168 -10.48 31.60 -3.71
CA VAL A 168 -11.10 32.13 -2.50
C VAL A 168 -12.59 32.27 -2.78
N ILE A 169 -13.37 31.23 -2.48
CA ILE A 169 -14.82 31.33 -2.47
C ILE A 169 -15.16 32.25 -1.29
N PRO A 170 -15.84 33.39 -1.50
CA PRO A 170 -16.18 34.29 -0.40
C PRO A 170 -17.09 33.55 0.60
N THR A 171 -16.63 33.47 1.85
CA THR A 171 -17.30 32.76 2.94
C THR A 171 -18.68 33.38 3.22
N PRO A 172 -19.81 32.66 3.10
CA PRO A 172 -20.98 33.06 3.87
C PRO A 172 -20.66 32.81 5.35
N LEU A 173 -20.87 33.84 6.17
CA LEU A 173 -20.74 33.76 7.63
C LEU A 173 -21.60 32.61 8.17
N ILE A 174 -20.99 31.77 9.05
CA ILE A 174 -21.57 30.62 9.79
C ILE A 174 -21.52 29.32 8.96
N THR A 175 -20.72 28.30 9.25
CA THR A 175 -20.40 27.59 10.51
C THR A 175 -18.97 27.01 10.39
N ILE A 176 -18.23 26.88 11.49
CA ILE A 176 -16.88 26.27 11.51
C ILE A 176 -17.00 24.82 11.00
N PRO A 177 -16.39 24.46 9.85
CA PRO A 177 -16.32 23.06 9.47
C PRO A 177 -15.40 22.36 10.47
N ASP A 178 -15.83 21.20 10.99
CA ASP A 178 -14.95 20.28 11.70
C ASP A 178 -13.65 20.14 10.88
N GLN A 179 -12.49 20.21 11.52
CA GLN A 179 -11.16 20.02 10.90
C GLN A 179 -10.97 18.63 10.24
N LYS A 180 -12.03 17.84 10.05
CA LYS A 180 -11.99 16.44 9.63
C LYS A 180 -11.96 16.19 8.13
N GLN A 181 -12.13 17.17 7.24
CA GLN A 181 -12.18 16.86 5.79
C GLN A 181 -11.58 17.96 4.90
N TYR A 182 -10.38 18.46 5.21
CA TYR A 182 -9.63 19.21 4.21
C TYR A 182 -8.85 18.24 3.30
N ALA A 183 -9.44 17.90 2.15
CA ALA A 183 -8.77 17.27 1.02
C ALA A 183 -8.73 18.27 -0.15
N PRO A 184 -7.59 18.93 -0.41
CA PRO A 184 -7.47 19.80 -1.57
C PRO A 184 -7.50 18.97 -2.86
N ASN A 185 -7.98 19.56 -3.95
CA ASN A 185 -7.87 18.93 -5.27
C ASN A 185 -6.40 18.90 -5.70
N CYS A 186 -5.87 17.70 -5.95
CA CYS A 186 -4.49 17.47 -6.36
C CYS A 186 -4.34 17.10 -7.85
N GLU A 187 -5.38 17.24 -8.67
CA GLU A 187 -5.34 16.95 -10.12
C GLU A 187 -4.29 17.81 -10.84
N ASP A 188 -4.26 19.12 -10.56
CA ASP A 188 -3.27 20.05 -11.12
C ASP A 188 -1.89 19.94 -10.46
N GLY A 189 -1.87 19.36 -9.25
CA GLY A 189 -0.69 19.01 -8.50
C GLY A 189 -0.73 19.52 -7.05
N CYS A 190 -0.12 18.74 -6.17
CA CYS A 190 0.09 19.07 -4.76
C CYS A 190 1.54 18.80 -4.35
N LEU A 191 2.01 19.56 -3.36
CA LEU A 191 3.22 19.27 -2.62
C LEU A 191 2.84 18.67 -1.27
N LEU A 192 3.09 17.38 -1.11
CA LEU A 192 2.89 16.68 0.15
C LEU A 192 4.16 16.77 0.99
N THR A 193 4.03 17.07 2.28
CA THR A 193 5.11 16.82 3.24
C THR A 193 4.85 15.47 3.88
N VAL A 194 5.71 14.49 3.59
CA VAL A 194 5.52 13.09 4.01
C VAL A 194 6.61 12.73 5.01
N ARG A 195 6.22 12.16 6.15
CA ARG A 195 7.15 11.58 7.13
C ARG A 195 7.42 10.13 6.78
N ILE A 196 8.68 9.80 6.51
CA ILE A 196 9.10 8.44 6.13
C ILE A 196 9.83 7.72 7.26
N THR A 197 10.33 8.45 8.26
CA THR A 197 10.79 7.93 9.56
C THR A 197 10.47 8.96 10.65
N PRO A 198 10.58 8.66 11.95
CA PRO A 198 10.32 9.64 13.01
C PRO A 198 11.09 10.96 12.87
N GLU A 199 12.28 10.93 12.28
CA GLU A 199 13.19 12.07 12.17
C GLU A 199 13.25 12.68 10.75
N ILE A 200 12.73 11.98 9.74
CA ILE A 200 12.96 12.31 8.33
C ILE A 200 11.65 12.59 7.61
N GLN A 201 11.62 13.73 6.93
CA GLN A 201 10.50 14.19 6.12
C GLN A 201 10.97 14.44 4.70
N ILE A 202 10.09 14.24 3.73
CA ILE A 202 10.33 14.50 2.31
C ILE A 202 9.21 15.37 1.76
N HIS A 203 9.47 15.99 0.62
CA HIS A 203 8.48 16.73 -0.14
C HIS A 203 8.14 15.96 -1.41
N LEU A 204 6.92 15.44 -1.50
CA LEU A 204 6.45 14.66 -2.63
C LEU A 204 5.53 15.51 -3.51
N ILE A 205 5.97 15.77 -4.73
CA ILE A 205 5.15 16.41 -5.76
C ILE A 205 4.28 15.31 -6.37
N VAL A 206 2.97 15.44 -6.22
CA VAL A 206 1.97 14.50 -6.72
C VAL A 206 1.00 15.19 -7.66
N LYS A 207 0.48 14.45 -8.64
CA LYS A 207 -0.71 14.81 -9.40
C LYS A 207 -1.66 13.63 -9.30
N SER A 208 -2.82 13.84 -8.68
CA SER A 208 -3.68 12.75 -8.23
C SER A 208 -5.14 13.17 -8.19
N SER A 209 -6.03 12.28 -8.62
CA SER A 209 -7.48 12.41 -8.44
C SER A 209 -7.96 11.90 -7.08
N LEU A 210 -7.09 11.24 -6.31
CA LEU A 210 -7.41 10.70 -4.99
C LEU A 210 -7.58 11.83 -3.97
N SER A 211 -8.52 11.62 -3.04
CA SER A 211 -8.67 12.49 -1.87
C SER A 211 -7.60 12.18 -0.84
N ILE A 212 -6.61 13.08 -0.71
CA ILE A 212 -5.51 12.95 0.23
C ILE A 212 -5.80 13.78 1.48
N TYR A 213 -5.63 13.19 2.66
CA TYR A 213 -5.82 13.87 3.94
C TYR A 213 -4.53 13.89 4.76
N PRO A 214 -4.36 14.86 5.67
CA PRO A 214 -3.35 14.74 6.72
C PRO A 214 -3.57 13.44 7.52
N ASN A 215 -2.47 12.77 7.83
CA ASN A 215 -2.38 11.41 8.39
C ASN A 215 -2.73 10.27 7.43
N SER A 216 -3.04 10.51 6.16
CA SER A 216 -3.10 9.41 5.18
C SER A 216 -1.73 8.75 5.05
N TRP A 217 -1.72 7.42 4.95
CA TRP A 217 -0.53 6.67 4.59
C TRP A 217 -0.38 6.65 3.07
N VAL A 218 0.83 6.92 2.59
CA VAL A 218 1.14 6.93 1.16
C VAL A 218 2.26 5.98 0.82
N TRP A 219 2.07 5.28 -0.28
CA TRP A 219 3.08 4.51 -1.00
C TRP A 219 3.40 5.24 -2.28
N ALA A 220 4.69 5.40 -2.60
CA ALA A 220 5.05 5.94 -3.90
C ALA A 220 6.38 5.42 -4.43
N LEU A 221 6.45 5.26 -5.75
CA LEU A 221 7.71 5.35 -6.46
C LEU A 221 7.88 6.80 -6.91
N ALA A 222 9.05 7.36 -6.64
CA ALA A 222 9.32 8.76 -6.96
C ALA A 222 10.69 8.94 -7.60
N GLN A 223 10.80 9.87 -8.53
CA GLN A 223 12.07 10.23 -9.14
C GLN A 223 12.93 11.01 -8.14
N LEU A 224 14.18 10.57 -7.95
CA LEU A 224 15.16 11.30 -7.16
C LEU A 224 15.50 12.65 -7.80
N ALA A 225 15.77 13.64 -6.94
CA ALA A 225 16.26 14.93 -7.39
C ALA A 225 17.60 14.75 -8.12
N ARG A 226 17.68 15.31 -9.33
CA ARG A 226 18.86 15.20 -10.19
C ARG A 226 19.95 16.17 -9.72
N LYS A 227 21.20 15.77 -9.94
CA LYS A 227 22.35 16.66 -9.73
C LYS A 227 22.27 17.80 -10.74
N PRO A 228 22.26 19.07 -10.30
CA PRO A 228 22.30 20.19 -11.22
C PRO A 228 23.66 20.24 -11.92
N VAL A 229 23.64 20.43 -13.24
CA VAL A 229 24.82 20.69 -14.05
C VAL A 229 24.57 21.99 -14.82
N HIS A 230 25.53 22.92 -14.77
CA HIS A 230 25.39 24.19 -15.47
C HIS A 230 25.15 23.94 -16.97
N GLY A 231 24.22 24.69 -17.57
CA GLY A 231 23.86 24.51 -18.97
C GLY A 231 23.15 23.19 -19.30
N PHE A 232 22.83 22.33 -18.32
CA PHE A 232 22.22 21.02 -18.56
C PHE A 232 21.21 20.60 -17.47
N ASP A 233 19.98 21.11 -17.59
CA ASP A 233 18.88 20.83 -16.65
C ASP A 233 18.39 19.37 -16.66
N THR A 234 18.82 18.58 -17.65
CA THR A 234 18.34 17.20 -17.87
C THR A 234 19.38 16.14 -17.54
N TYR A 235 20.36 16.48 -16.70
CA TYR A 235 21.40 15.54 -16.28
C TYR A 235 20.79 14.28 -15.61
N PRO A 236 21.21 13.07 -16.01
CA PRO A 236 20.51 11.84 -15.63
C PRO A 236 20.78 11.36 -14.21
N TYR A 237 21.90 11.75 -13.59
CA TYR A 237 22.31 11.19 -12.31
C TYR A 237 21.78 12.02 -11.13
N ALA A 238 21.38 11.32 -10.06
CA ALA A 238 21.11 11.93 -8.77
C ALA A 238 22.42 12.43 -8.13
N ASP A 239 22.32 13.38 -7.19
CA ASP A 239 23.47 13.78 -6.40
C ASP A 239 23.79 12.67 -5.37
N PRO A 240 24.97 12.02 -5.45
CA PRO A 240 25.34 10.95 -4.53
C PRO A 240 25.49 11.42 -3.08
N LYS A 241 25.62 12.73 -2.84
CA LYS A 241 25.72 13.30 -1.48
C LYS A 241 24.38 13.81 -0.94
N ALA A 242 23.31 13.77 -1.74
CA ALA A 242 22.04 14.29 -1.31
C ALA A 242 21.36 13.32 -0.33
N ALA A 243 20.97 13.84 0.83
CA ALA A 243 20.17 13.11 1.79
C ALA A 243 18.68 13.22 1.43
N LEU A 244 17.91 12.16 1.72
CA LEU A 244 16.46 12.18 1.48
C LEU A 244 15.74 13.24 2.32
N ASN A 245 16.27 13.62 3.49
CA ASN A 245 15.62 14.60 4.35
C ASN A 245 15.42 15.94 3.63
N THR A 246 14.18 16.42 3.62
CA THR A 246 13.68 17.61 2.91
C THR A 246 13.83 17.57 1.38
N MET A 247 14.19 16.42 0.81
CA MET A 247 14.32 16.27 -0.64
C MET A 247 12.96 16.42 -1.32
N LYS A 248 12.95 17.14 -2.44
CA LYS A 248 11.80 17.24 -3.34
C LYS A 248 11.85 16.11 -4.36
N LEU A 249 10.84 15.26 -4.34
CA LEU A 249 10.69 14.09 -5.20
C LEU A 249 9.42 14.24 -6.04
N SER A 250 9.43 13.73 -7.26
CA SER A 250 8.22 13.68 -8.10
C SER A 250 7.67 12.26 -8.10
N ALA A 251 6.47 12.08 -7.55
CA ALA A 251 5.79 10.79 -7.57
C ALA A 251 5.36 10.41 -8.99
N CYS A 252 5.42 9.11 -9.28
CA CYS A 252 5.00 8.56 -10.56
C CYS A 252 4.27 7.20 -10.46
N ASP A 253 4.14 6.73 -9.24
CA ASP A 253 3.29 5.63 -8.81
C ASP A 253 2.87 6.07 -7.41
N LEU A 254 1.56 6.18 -7.15
CA LEU A 254 1.02 6.68 -5.90
C LEU A 254 -0.13 5.79 -5.46
N GLN A 255 -0.11 5.42 -4.20
CA GLN A 255 -1.24 4.80 -3.51
C GLN A 255 -1.44 5.50 -2.17
N VAL A 256 -2.70 5.76 -1.82
CA VAL A 256 -3.11 6.49 -0.62
C VAL A 256 -4.13 5.64 0.12
N ASP A 257 -3.89 5.33 1.40
CA ASP A 257 -4.79 4.56 2.26
C ASP A 257 -5.37 3.30 1.57
N ASP A 258 -4.49 2.49 0.97
CA ASP A 258 -4.79 1.26 0.24
C ASP A 258 -5.53 1.41 -1.11
N VAL A 259 -5.67 2.64 -1.61
CA VAL A 259 -6.23 2.93 -2.94
C VAL A 259 -5.12 3.39 -3.88
N HIS A 260 -4.87 2.63 -4.93
CA HIS A 260 -3.92 3.00 -5.98
C HIS A 260 -4.51 4.07 -6.90
N ASP A 261 -3.67 5.01 -7.33
CA ASP A 261 -4.04 6.06 -8.26
C ASP A 261 -3.72 5.64 -9.70
N ASP A 262 -4.71 5.04 -10.36
CA ASP A 262 -4.58 4.61 -11.77
C ASP A 262 -4.47 5.80 -12.76
N ASP A 263 -4.83 7.01 -12.33
CA ASP A 263 -4.79 8.23 -13.17
C ASP A 263 -3.48 9.02 -13.00
N ALA A 264 -2.64 8.65 -12.03
CA ALA A 264 -1.35 9.29 -11.81
C ALA A 264 -0.38 9.08 -12.99
N LEU A 265 0.55 10.02 -13.16
CA LEU A 265 1.59 9.94 -14.18
C LEU A 265 2.47 8.71 -13.96
N SER A 266 2.36 7.68 -14.81
CA SER A 266 3.20 6.48 -14.73
C SER A 266 4.69 6.80 -14.73
N CYS A 267 5.48 6.09 -13.92
CA CYS A 267 6.95 6.18 -13.91
C CYS A 267 7.60 5.95 -15.29
N SER A 268 6.95 5.18 -16.15
CA SER A 268 7.41 4.98 -17.53
C SER A 268 7.32 6.25 -18.41
N GLN A 269 6.53 7.23 -18.00
CA GLN A 269 6.23 8.45 -18.76
C GLN A 269 7.01 9.69 -18.29
N MET A 270 7.88 9.55 -17.28
CA MET A 270 8.68 10.68 -16.77
C MET A 270 9.69 11.17 -17.82
N LYS A 271 9.64 12.49 -18.11
CA LYS A 271 10.56 13.19 -19.03
C LYS A 271 11.79 13.77 -18.30
N PRO A 272 12.92 14.05 -18.99
CA PRO A 272 13.22 13.82 -20.41
C PRO A 272 14.36 12.79 -20.58
N ASN A 273 14.16 11.88 -21.53
CA ASN A 273 15.01 10.76 -21.96
C ASN A 273 14.95 9.52 -21.09
N THR A 274 14.01 8.67 -21.44
CA THR A 274 12.84 8.40 -20.61
C THR A 274 12.84 6.89 -20.55
N VAL A 275 12.90 6.30 -19.36
CA VAL A 275 12.64 4.90 -18.99
C VAL A 275 12.18 3.96 -20.14
N ASN A 276 11.19 4.36 -20.94
CA ASN A 276 10.80 3.74 -22.21
C ASN A 276 11.92 3.40 -23.23
N ALA A 277 12.85 4.31 -23.51
CA ALA A 277 13.94 4.11 -24.49
C ALA A 277 15.03 3.19 -23.92
N ASP A 278 15.24 3.28 -22.62
CA ASP A 278 16.21 2.47 -21.85
C ASP A 278 15.63 1.11 -21.44
N GLY A 279 14.32 0.91 -21.67
CA GLY A 279 13.61 -0.34 -21.41
C GLY A 279 13.26 -0.58 -19.94
N GLY A 280 13.51 0.40 -19.05
CA GLY A 280 13.30 0.27 -17.62
C GLY A 280 13.91 1.42 -16.82
N SER A 281 13.95 1.26 -15.50
CA SER A 281 14.53 2.24 -14.57
C SER A 281 15.13 1.56 -13.36
N TRP A 282 16.18 2.15 -12.81
CA TRP A 282 16.77 1.73 -11.55
C TRP A 282 15.94 2.21 -10.36
N LEU A 283 15.73 1.35 -9.37
CA LEU A 283 15.01 1.63 -8.15
C LEU A 283 15.93 1.44 -6.94
N PHE A 284 16.10 2.50 -6.14
CA PHE A 284 16.62 2.40 -4.78
C PHE A 284 15.48 2.12 -3.80
N ALA A 285 15.65 1.09 -2.97
CA ALA A 285 14.62 0.71 -2.01
C ALA A 285 15.21 0.09 -0.75
N VAL A 286 14.35 -0.15 0.24
CA VAL A 286 14.65 -0.93 1.44
C VAL A 286 13.58 -2.00 1.59
N THR A 287 13.98 -3.24 1.80
CA THR A 287 13.04 -4.34 2.05
C THR A 287 12.38 -4.22 3.41
N GLY A 288 11.15 -4.69 3.52
CA GLY A 288 10.33 -4.58 4.72
C GLY A 288 8.92 -4.06 4.43
N PRO A 289 8.01 -4.22 5.41
CA PRO A 289 6.57 -4.00 5.24
C PRO A 289 6.22 -2.55 4.93
N ALA A 290 7.07 -1.60 5.35
CA ALA A 290 6.89 -0.20 5.02
C ALA A 290 7.78 0.33 3.88
N GLY A 291 8.36 -0.58 3.10
CA GLY A 291 9.25 -0.27 2.00
C GLY A 291 8.88 -1.08 0.77
N LEU A 292 9.85 -1.80 0.22
CA LEU A 292 9.69 -2.50 -1.05
C LEU A 292 8.62 -3.60 -1.03
N ASP A 293 8.36 -4.21 0.13
CA ASP A 293 7.45 -5.36 0.23
C ASP A 293 6.02 -5.01 -0.20
N HIS A 294 5.65 -3.72 -0.14
CA HIS A 294 4.39 -3.20 -0.67
C HIS A 294 4.16 -3.58 -2.14
N TRP A 295 5.21 -3.56 -2.98
CA TRP A 295 5.11 -3.90 -4.40
C TRP A 295 5.24 -5.42 -4.67
N HIS A 296 5.48 -6.23 -3.64
CA HIS A 296 5.54 -7.70 -3.72
C HIS A 296 6.55 -8.24 -4.77
N TYR A 297 7.66 -7.54 -4.98
CA TYR A 297 8.68 -8.02 -5.91
C TYR A 297 9.33 -9.32 -5.41
N PRO A 298 9.59 -10.31 -6.29
CA PRO A 298 10.11 -11.63 -5.90
C PRO A 298 11.62 -11.59 -5.57
N ILE A 299 12.00 -10.85 -4.52
CA ILE A 299 13.39 -10.67 -4.07
C ILE A 299 13.54 -11.28 -2.68
N ASN A 300 14.43 -12.25 -2.57
CA ASN A 300 14.66 -12.98 -1.32
C ASN A 300 15.89 -12.43 -0.60
N VAL A 301 15.70 -11.36 0.19
CA VAL A 301 16.73 -10.78 1.06
C VAL A 301 16.15 -10.48 2.44
N PRO A 302 16.98 -10.40 3.50
CA PRO A 302 16.50 -10.03 4.83
C PRO A 302 15.79 -8.67 4.84
N GLN A 303 14.82 -8.49 5.74
CA GLN A 303 14.18 -7.19 5.95
C GLN A 303 15.19 -6.13 6.41
N GLY A 304 14.96 -4.87 6.02
CA GLY A 304 15.89 -3.77 6.27
C GLY A 304 17.09 -3.74 5.32
N THR A 305 17.12 -4.59 4.29
CA THR A 305 18.22 -4.56 3.31
C THR A 305 17.97 -3.43 2.31
N ARG A 306 18.94 -2.51 2.18
CA ARG A 306 18.98 -1.54 1.09
C ARG A 306 19.32 -2.25 -0.21
N VAL A 307 18.48 -2.09 -1.23
CA VAL A 307 18.63 -2.75 -2.52
C VAL A 307 18.56 -1.74 -3.67
N LEU A 308 19.26 -2.08 -4.74
CA LEU A 308 19.20 -1.42 -6.04
C LEU A 308 18.70 -2.45 -7.05
N LEU A 309 17.62 -2.13 -7.74
CA LEU A 309 16.92 -3.05 -8.63
C LEU A 309 16.73 -2.42 -9.99
N TRP A 310 16.88 -3.20 -11.05
CA TRP A 310 16.38 -2.82 -12.36
C TRP A 310 14.91 -3.19 -12.48
N LEU A 311 14.05 -2.20 -12.75
CA LEU A 311 12.65 -2.44 -13.08
C LEU A 311 12.49 -2.37 -14.59
N SER A 312 12.19 -3.51 -15.21
CA SER A 312 11.90 -3.57 -16.64
C SER A 312 10.53 -2.99 -16.96
N LYS A 313 10.43 -2.30 -18.10
CA LYS A 313 9.16 -1.80 -18.62
C LYS A 313 8.31 -2.96 -19.13
N GLY A 314 7.15 -3.15 -18.52
CA GLY A 314 6.10 -4.08 -18.95
C GLY A 314 4.90 -3.38 -19.58
N LYS A 315 3.83 -4.15 -19.80
CA LYS A 315 2.54 -3.64 -20.32
C LYS A 315 1.80 -2.75 -19.32
N ASN A 316 2.01 -2.99 -18.02
CA ASN A 316 1.30 -2.33 -16.93
C ASN A 316 2.21 -1.37 -16.13
N GLY A 317 3.26 -0.84 -16.76
CA GLY A 317 4.25 0.02 -16.11
C GLY A 317 5.57 -0.68 -15.80
N LEU A 318 6.25 -0.25 -14.74
CA LEU A 318 7.54 -0.80 -14.32
C LEU A 318 7.34 -1.95 -13.35
N SER A 319 8.10 -3.03 -13.53
CA SER A 319 8.03 -4.21 -12.66
C SER A 319 9.37 -4.91 -12.61
N TYR A 320 9.74 -5.44 -11.44
CA TYR A 320 10.88 -6.32 -11.31
C TYR A 320 10.57 -7.71 -11.88
N GLN A 321 11.37 -8.19 -12.83
CA GLN A 321 11.25 -9.53 -13.39
C GLN A 321 12.35 -10.45 -12.85
N LYS A 322 12.05 -11.75 -12.76
CA LYS A 322 13.07 -12.72 -12.36
C LYS A 322 14.22 -12.72 -13.37
N GLY A 323 15.43 -12.43 -12.90
CA GLY A 323 16.63 -12.31 -13.73
C GLY A 323 17.05 -10.85 -13.98
N ASP A 324 16.18 -9.88 -13.68
CA ASP A 324 16.57 -8.47 -13.70
C ASP A 324 17.67 -8.21 -12.67
N PRO A 325 18.65 -7.34 -12.99
CA PRO A 325 19.72 -6.98 -12.08
C PRO A 325 19.22 -6.55 -10.70
N ALA A 326 19.81 -7.13 -9.66
CA ALA A 326 19.54 -6.80 -8.27
C ALA A 326 20.84 -6.78 -7.47
N TYR A 327 20.98 -5.77 -6.63
CA TYR A 327 22.15 -5.52 -5.81
C TYR A 327 21.74 -5.18 -4.39
N ARG A 328 22.55 -5.59 -3.40
CA ARG A 328 22.44 -5.15 -2.00
C ARG A 328 23.48 -4.09 -1.72
N TYR A 329 23.13 -3.11 -0.91
CA TYR A 329 24.09 -2.14 -0.42
C TYR A 329 25.00 -2.78 0.63
N ASP A 330 26.30 -2.52 0.52
CA ASP A 330 27.31 -2.92 1.50
C ASP A 330 27.74 -1.69 2.31
N ASP A 331 27.48 -1.71 3.61
CA ASP A 331 27.79 -0.60 4.51
C ASP A 331 29.28 -0.36 4.75
N ALA A 332 30.10 -1.41 4.64
CA ALA A 332 31.53 -1.29 4.88
C ALA A 332 32.25 -0.63 3.70
N THR A 333 31.76 -0.89 2.50
CA THR A 333 32.39 -0.41 1.25
C THR A 333 31.61 0.73 0.58
N HIS A 334 30.40 1.03 1.05
CA HIS A 334 29.49 2.06 0.51
C HIS A 334 29.16 1.89 -0.98
N VAL A 335 29.10 0.65 -1.45
CA VAL A 335 28.76 0.31 -2.85
C VAL A 335 27.68 -0.79 -2.90
N TYR A 336 27.04 -0.91 -4.06
CA TYR A 336 26.09 -1.97 -4.36
C TYR A 336 26.81 -3.20 -4.91
N VAL A 337 26.56 -4.35 -4.29
CA VAL A 337 27.11 -5.66 -4.67
C VAL A 337 25.99 -6.61 -5.08
N LYS A 338 26.24 -7.41 -6.12
CA LYS A 338 25.24 -8.30 -6.73
C LYS A 338 24.72 -9.34 -5.73
N ILE A 339 23.43 -9.63 -5.79
CA ILE A 339 22.74 -10.63 -4.93
C ILE A 339 22.67 -11.98 -5.62
#